data_AF-A0A7V9P0Z6-F1
#
_entry.id   AF-A0A7V9P0Z6-F1
#
_cell.length_a   1.000
_cell.length_b   1.000
_cell.length_c   1.000
_cell.angle_alpha   90.00
_cell.angle_beta   90.00
_cell.angle_gamma   90.00
#
_symmetry.space_group_name_H-M   'P 1'
#
loop_
_entity.id
_entity.type
_entity.pdbx_description
1 polymer ?
#
loop_
_entity_poly.entity_id
_entity_poly.type
_entity_poly.pdbx_seq_one_letter_code
_entity_poly.pdbx_strand_id
1 'polypeptide(L)'
;MEELKEHKHKWYTFGCKDATYLATKADYGTLTFSEKLQLNFHLIICKYCRYFSAQNKKINRLFRASYEKNDLTLSLNKKEALNQVITENLKK
;
A
#
# COMPACT_ATOMS: atom_id res chain seq x y z
N MET A 1 -23.87 -8.47 10.77
CA MET A 1 -22.41 -8.51 11.01
C MET A 1 -21.96 -9.91 10.66
N GLU A 2 -21.64 -10.13 9.38
CA GLU A 2 -21.29 -11.45 8.85
C GLU A 2 -20.00 -11.93 9.55
N GLU A 3 -20.09 -13.03 10.27
CA GLU A 3 -18.94 -13.71 10.87
C GLU A 3 -17.95 -14.04 9.76
N LEU A 4 -16.79 -13.37 9.77
CA LEU A 4 -15.66 -13.67 8.91
C LEU A 4 -15.23 -15.11 9.20
N LYS A 5 -15.73 -16.03 8.38
CA LYS A 5 -15.42 -17.47 8.43
C LYS A 5 -13.91 -17.62 8.43
N GLU A 6 -13.38 -17.97 9.60
CA GLU A 6 -11.98 -18.27 9.78
C GLU A 6 -11.60 -19.37 8.77
N HIS A 7 -10.62 -19.10 7.92
CA HIS A 7 -10.14 -20.09 6.95
C HIS A 7 -9.48 -21.24 7.74
N LYS A 8 -10.29 -22.26 8.11
CA LYS A 8 -9.90 -23.44 8.89
C LYS A 8 -9.00 -24.46 8.15
N HIS A 9 -8.39 -24.06 7.04
CA HIS A 9 -7.34 -24.83 6.37
C HIS A 9 -5.97 -24.19 6.61
N LYS A 10 -5.49 -24.26 7.85
CA LYS A 10 -4.07 -24.01 8.17
C LYS A 10 -3.25 -25.26 7.84
N TRP A 11 -2.96 -25.49 6.56
CA TRP A 11 -1.86 -26.39 6.18
C TRP A 11 -0.50 -25.66 6.16
N TYR A 12 -0.53 -24.32 6.18
CA TYR A 12 0.61 -23.43 6.19
C TYR A 12 0.28 -22.20 7.04
N THR A 13 1.22 -21.72 7.85
CA THR A 13 1.03 -20.57 8.76
C THR A 13 0.86 -19.23 8.04
N PHE A 14 1.10 -19.20 6.72
CA PHE A 14 1.03 -18.01 5.87
C PHE A 14 -0.13 -18.13 4.86
N GLY A 15 -1.25 -17.47 5.20
CA GLY A 15 -2.50 -17.52 4.44
C GLY A 15 -2.71 -16.34 3.49
N CYS A 16 -3.90 -16.26 2.89
CA CYS A 16 -4.25 -15.18 1.96
C CYS A 16 -4.16 -13.80 2.62
N LYS A 17 -4.56 -13.68 3.90
CA LYS A 17 -4.49 -12.41 4.66
C LYS A 17 -3.04 -11.92 4.78
N ASP A 18 -2.13 -12.82 5.13
CA ASP A 18 -0.69 -12.53 5.25
C ASP A 18 -0.08 -12.20 3.89
N ALA A 19 -0.46 -12.93 2.84
CA ALA A 19 -0.04 -12.65 1.48
C ALA A 19 -0.51 -11.28 0.98
N THR A 20 -1.77 -10.91 1.23
CA THR A 20 -2.29 -9.58 0.89
C THR A 20 -1.61 -8.48 1.69
N TYR A 21 -1.27 -8.74 2.96
CA TYR A 21 -0.50 -7.81 3.80
C TYR A 21 0.91 -7.60 3.23
N LEU A 22 1.66 -8.67 2.92
CA LEU A 22 3.00 -8.53 2.33
C LEU A 22 2.96 -7.89 0.93
N ALA A 23 1.96 -8.22 0.10
CA ALA A 23 1.78 -7.57 -1.19
C ALA A 23 1.57 -6.05 -1.05
N THR A 24 0.76 -5.64 -0.08
CA THR A 24 0.52 -4.22 0.21
C THR A 24 1.76 -3.56 0.84
N LYS A 25 2.44 -4.25 1.76
CA LYS A 25 3.71 -3.77 2.36
C LYS A 25 4.76 -3.48 1.28
N ALA A 26 4.84 -4.32 0.26
CA ALA A 26 5.76 -4.13 -0.88
C ALA A 26 5.47 -2.87 -1.71
N ASP A 27 4.26 -2.31 -1.64
CA ASP A 27 3.91 -1.08 -2.36
C ASP A 27 4.41 0.20 -1.66
N TYR A 28 4.55 0.14 -0.33
CA TYR A 28 4.95 1.28 0.52
C TYR A 28 6.39 1.18 1.03
N GLY A 29 7.01 0.01 0.95
CA GLY A 29 8.35 -0.22 1.47
C GLY A 29 9.00 -1.47 0.89
N THR A 30 10.02 -1.97 1.58
CA THR A 30 10.76 -3.16 1.16
C THR A 30 10.31 -4.40 1.94
N LEU A 31 10.31 -5.53 1.24
CA LEU A 31 10.18 -6.84 1.86
C LEU A 31 11.56 -7.41 2.18
N THR A 32 11.68 -8.12 3.29
CA THR A 32 12.85 -8.96 3.53
C THR A 32 12.90 -10.10 2.51
N PHE A 33 14.06 -10.75 2.40
CA PHE A 33 14.22 -11.87 1.46
C PHE A 33 13.24 -13.02 1.77
N SER A 34 13.03 -13.35 3.04
CA SER A 34 12.10 -14.40 3.47
C SER A 34 10.65 -14.02 3.16
N GLU A 35 10.25 -12.78 3.44
CA GLU A 35 8.91 -12.26 3.11
C GLU A 35 8.64 -12.34 1.60
N LYS A 36 9.63 -11.96 0.79
CA LYS A 36 9.52 -12.03 -0.67
C LYS A 36 9.35 -13.47 -1.16
N LEU A 37 10.09 -14.42 -0.59
CA LEU A 37 9.98 -15.84 -0.93
C LEU A 37 8.61 -16.42 -0.56
N GLN A 38 8.12 -16.13 0.65
CA GLN A 38 6.80 -16.57 1.12
C GLN A 38 5.68 -16.01 0.23
N LEU A 39 5.73 -14.71 -0.06
CA LEU A 39 4.76 -14.07 -0.93
C LEU A 39 4.77 -14.69 -2.33
N ASN A 40 5.96 -14.85 -2.94
CA ASN A 40 6.08 -15.44 -4.27
C ASN A 40 5.50 -16.85 -4.34
N PHE A 41 5.81 -17.70 -3.35
CA PHE A 41 5.25 -19.05 -3.27
C PHE A 41 3.72 -19.01 -3.20
N HIS A 42 3.14 -18.14 -2.37
CA HIS A 42 1.69 -18.03 -2.23
C HIS A 42 1.01 -17.54 -3.52
N LEU A 43 1.62 -16.60 -4.26
CA LEU A 43 1.08 -16.13 -5.54
C LEU A 43 1.09 -17.23 -6.63
N ILE A 44 2.00 -18.20 -6.55
CA ILE A 44 2.04 -19.37 -7.45
C ILE A 44 0.85 -20.31 -7.18
N ILE A 45 0.51 -20.55 -5.92
CA ILE A 45 -0.56 -21.51 -5.57
C ILE A 45 -1.96 -20.87 -5.53
N CYS A 46 -2.07 -19.58 -5.22
CA CYS A 46 -3.34 -18.90 -5.02
C CYS A 46 -3.62 -17.91 -6.15
N LYS A 47 -4.50 -18.31 -7.09
CA LYS A 47 -4.93 -17.43 -8.20
C LYS A 47 -5.56 -16.11 -7.71
N TYR A 48 -6.31 -16.14 -6.61
CA TYR A 48 -6.97 -14.94 -6.07
C TYR A 48 -5.96 -13.91 -5.56
N CYS A 49 -4.94 -14.33 -4.81
CA CYS A 49 -3.87 -13.44 -4.37
C CYS A 49 -3.04 -12.92 -5.55
N ARG A 50 -2.87 -13.72 -6.62
CA ARG A 50 -2.25 -13.26 -7.86
C ARG A 50 -3.05 -12.14 -8.55
N TYR A 51 -4.37 -12.32 -8.67
CA TYR A 51 -5.26 -11.29 -9.20
C TYR A 51 -5.26 -10.03 -8.32
N PHE A 52 -5.32 -10.19 -7.00
CA PHE A 52 -5.23 -9.09 -6.06
C PHE A 52 -3.94 -8.29 -6.26
N SER A 53 -2.78 -8.96 -6.26
CA SER A 53 -1.47 -8.29 -6.42
C SER A 53 -1.37 -7.56 -7.77
N ALA A 54 -1.86 -8.16 -8.85
CA ALA A 54 -1.88 -7.52 -10.16
C ALA A 54 -2.79 -6.27 -10.20
N GLN A 55 -3.98 -6.36 -9.60
CA GLN A 55 -4.92 -5.24 -9.52
C GLN A 55 -4.38 -4.11 -8.64
N ASN A 56 -3.81 -4.44 -7.48
CA ASN A 56 -3.22 -3.46 -6.57
C ASN A 56 -2.10 -2.67 -7.25
N LYS A 57 -1.20 -3.37 -7.95
CA LYS A 57 -0.13 -2.75 -8.74
C LYS A 57 -0.66 -1.82 -9.83
N LYS A 58 -1.75 -2.22 -10.51
CA LYS A 58 -2.40 -1.38 -11.54
C LYS A 58 -2.97 -0.11 -10.93
N ILE A 59 -3.70 -0.22 -9.81
CA ILE A 59 -4.26 0.93 -9.08
C ILE A 59 -3.13 1.89 -8.66
N ASN A 60 -2.09 1.38 -8.01
CA ASN A 60 -0.96 2.19 -7.57
C ASN A 60 -0.26 2.90 -8.73
N ARG A 61 -0.10 2.24 -9.88
CA ARG A 61 0.46 2.86 -11.09
C ARG A 61 -0.41 4.00 -11.61
N LEU A 62 -1.74 3.82 -11.64
CA LEU A 62 -2.67 4.86 -12.10
C LEU A 62 -2.62 6.08 -11.18
N PHE A 63 -2.60 5.86 -9.86
CA PHE A 63 -2.45 6.94 -8.89
C PHE A 63 -1.12 7.68 -9.08
N ARG A 64 0.02 6.97 -9.14
CA ARG A 64 1.34 7.59 -9.39
C ARG A 64 1.34 8.41 -10.68
N ALA A 65 0.79 7.87 -11.76
CA ALA A 65 0.69 8.59 -13.04
C ALA A 65 -0.21 9.84 -12.95
N SER A 66 -1.25 9.85 -12.10
CA SER A 66 -2.04 11.05 -11.86
C SER A 66 -1.28 12.12 -11.07
N TYR A 67 -0.41 11.72 -10.13
CA TYR A 67 0.40 12.66 -9.37
C TYR A 67 1.54 13.25 -10.21
N GLU A 68 2.16 12.46 -11.09
CA GLU A 68 3.27 12.92 -11.95
C GLU A 68 2.83 13.85 -13.09
N LYS A 69 1.59 13.69 -13.58
CA LYS A 69 1.06 14.52 -14.68
C LYS A 69 0.43 15.82 -14.24
N ASN A 70 -0.01 15.89 -12.99
CA ASN A 70 -0.54 17.13 -12.43
C ASN A 70 0.63 17.82 -11.73
N ASP A 71 0.93 19.05 -12.12
CA ASP A 71 1.88 19.89 -11.41
C ASP A 71 1.23 20.28 -10.06
N LEU A 72 1.22 19.33 -9.12
CA LEU A 72 0.55 19.39 -7.82
C LEU A 72 1.31 20.29 -6.85
N THR A 73 1.63 21.47 -7.34
CA THR A 73 2.21 22.56 -6.57
C THR A 73 1.07 23.31 -5.89
N LEU A 74 1.21 23.52 -4.59
CA LEU A 74 0.41 24.52 -3.90
C LEU A 74 0.63 25.87 -4.56
N SER A 75 -0.47 26.58 -4.87
CA SER A 75 -0.41 27.98 -5.31
C SER A 75 0.43 28.80 -4.33
N LEU A 76 1.18 29.79 -4.83
CA LEU A 76 2.03 30.68 -4.03
C LEU A 76 1.33 31.19 -2.75
N ASN A 77 0.11 31.72 -2.89
CA ASN A 77 -0.68 32.23 -1.76
C ASN A 77 -0.93 31.18 -0.66
N LYS A 78 -1.14 29.90 -1.03
CA LYS A 78 -1.33 28.82 -0.05
C LYS A 78 -0.02 28.44 0.65
N LYS A 79 1.11 28.52 -0.06
CA LYS A 79 2.45 28.31 0.53
C LYS A 79 2.79 29.42 1.52
N GLU A 80 2.51 30.68 1.17
CA GLU A 80 2.73 31.85 2.02
C GLU A 80 1.87 31.82 3.29
N ALA A 81 0.57 31.56 3.14
CA ALA A 81 -0.34 31.42 4.28
C ALA A 81 0.11 30.31 5.24
N LEU A 82 0.60 29.19 4.71
CA LEU A 82 1.12 28.09 5.54
C LEU A 82 2.38 28.49 6.31
N ASN A 83 3.31 29.20 5.66
CA ASN A 83 4.53 29.69 6.30
C ASN A 83 4.24 30.71 7.42
N GLN A 84 3.25 31.57 7.24
CA GLN A 84 2.80 32.50 8.29
C GLN A 84 2.34 31.75 9.54
N VAL A 85 1.43 30.77 9.37
CA VAL A 85 0.92 29.96 10.47
C VAL A 85 2.04 29.21 11.20
N ILE A 86 2.97 28.59 10.47
CA ILE A 86 4.12 27.90 11.08
C ILE A 86 4.96 28.89 11.91
N THR A 87 5.28 30.05 11.34
CA THR A 87 6.11 31.07 12.00
C THR A 87 5.47 31.63 13.27
N GLU A 88 4.16 31.86 13.25
CA GLU A 88 3.40 32.33 14.42
C GLU A 88 3.39 31.31 15.56
N ASN A 89 3.29 30.02 15.24
CA ASN A 89 3.26 28.96 16.25
C ASN A 89 4.66 28.64 16.82
N LEU A 90 5.73 28.88 16.07
CA LEU A 90 7.11 28.72 16.56
C LEU A 90 7.59 29.89 17.43
N LYS A 91 6.91 31.04 17.37
CA LYS A 91 7.21 32.22 18.21
C LYS A 91 6.45 32.22 19.54
N LYS A 92 5.59 31.23 19.78
CA LYS A 92 4.95 30.96 21.06
C LYS A 92 5.81 30.07 21.93
#